data_AF-G8C3P2-F1
#
_entry.id   AF-G8C3P2-F1
#
_cell.length_a   1.000
_cell.length_b   1.000
_cell.length_c   1.000
_cell.angle_alpha   90.00
_cell.angle_beta   90.00
_cell.angle_gamma   90.00
#
_symmetry.space_group_name_H-M   'P 1'
#
loop_
_entity.id
_entity.type
_entity.pdbx_description
1 polymer ?
#
loop_
_entity_poly.entity_id
_entity_poly.type
_entity_poly.pdbx_seq_one_letter_code
_entity_poly.pdbx_strand_id
1 'polypeptide(L)'
;MQGGGTSTVSVELSECQSGSSGSTSTVQFGAQSSSKVCWKVQEEGESLTNKEDYTKLFKGVWGSATQEWSDDTFENWKTRCTNGTSQWEIWSSGNQSDGENEKDEYLGLCGSSTQSENVLFVKKQEKNSNRTILVCRGVDNCWQLESGSEDSTSQKKLESDKANSWKTVTFQQGN
;
A
#
# COMPACT_ATOMS: atom_id res chain seq x y z
N MET A 1 0.77 13.61 -35.12
CA MET A 1 1.12 12.94 -33.85
C MET A 1 -0.17 12.58 -33.16
N GLN A 2 -0.56 11.30 -33.19
CA GLN A 2 -1.78 10.82 -32.52
C GLN A 2 -1.49 10.71 -31.02
N GLY A 3 -2.10 11.57 -30.22
CA GLY A 3 -2.16 11.41 -28.78
C GLY A 3 -3.03 10.20 -28.47
N GLY A 4 -2.40 9.08 -28.12
CA GLY A 4 -3.10 7.93 -27.55
C GLY A 4 -3.61 8.33 -26.18
N GLY A 5 -4.88 8.73 -26.11
CA GLY A 5 -5.57 8.91 -24.83
C GLY A 5 -5.62 7.55 -24.13
N THR A 6 -4.80 7.37 -23.11
CA THR A 6 -4.92 6.22 -22.20
C THR A 6 -6.30 6.32 -21.55
N SER A 7 -7.20 5.40 -21.92
CA SER A 7 -8.50 5.27 -21.25
C SER A 7 -8.26 4.99 -19.77
N THR A 8 -8.46 6.01 -18.94
CA THR A 8 -8.39 5.87 -17.49
C THR A 8 -9.57 5.01 -17.04
N VAL A 9 -9.29 3.78 -16.64
CA VAL A 9 -10.29 2.89 -16.05
C VAL A 9 -10.69 3.48 -14.70
N SER A 10 -11.93 3.95 -14.59
CA SER A 10 -12.51 4.43 -13.33
C SER A 10 -13.20 3.28 -12.61
N VAL A 11 -12.80 3.00 -11.37
CA VAL A 11 -13.42 1.98 -10.51
C VAL A 11 -14.18 2.64 -9.37
N GLU A 12 -15.36 2.10 -9.06
CA GLU A 12 -16.01 2.34 -7.77
C GLU A 12 -15.39 1.40 -6.75
N LEU A 13 -14.50 1.93 -5.91
CA LEU A 13 -13.81 1.17 -4.88
C LEU A 13 -14.29 1.57 -3.48
N SER A 14 -14.61 0.60 -2.65
CA SER A 14 -15.05 0.78 -1.25
C SER A 14 -14.51 -0.32 -0.34
N GLU A 15 -14.68 -0.20 0.97
CA GLU A 15 -14.45 -1.32 1.88
C GLU A 15 -15.58 -2.35 1.76
N CYS A 16 -15.26 -3.64 1.82
CA CYS A 16 -16.29 -4.69 1.87
C CYS A 16 -17.08 -4.62 3.19
N GLN A 17 -18.41 -4.76 3.10
CA GLN A 17 -19.26 -4.83 4.28
C GLN A 17 -19.03 -6.14 5.05
N SER A 18 -18.88 -6.03 6.37
CA SER A 18 -18.79 -7.18 7.26
C SER A 18 -20.06 -8.03 7.15
N GLY A 19 -19.92 -9.33 6.87
CA GLY A 19 -21.05 -10.26 6.76
C GLY A 19 -21.64 -10.42 5.36
N SER A 20 -21.07 -9.79 4.32
CA SER A 20 -21.40 -10.13 2.93
C SER A 20 -20.78 -11.47 2.56
N SER A 21 -21.41 -12.57 2.99
CA SER A 21 -21.04 -13.96 2.65
C SER A 21 -21.50 -14.39 1.25
N GLY A 22 -21.81 -13.44 0.36
CA GLY A 22 -22.08 -13.75 -1.04
C GLY A 22 -20.83 -14.31 -1.70
N SER A 23 -20.99 -15.20 -2.68
CA SER A 23 -19.90 -15.73 -3.51
C SER A 23 -19.35 -14.63 -4.43
N THR A 24 -18.69 -13.63 -3.86
CA THR A 24 -18.02 -12.58 -4.62
C THR A 24 -16.70 -13.11 -5.14
N SER A 25 -16.50 -13.02 -6.45
CA SER A 25 -15.24 -13.34 -7.11
C SER A 25 -14.12 -12.44 -6.58
N THR A 26 -13.00 -13.04 -6.19
CA THR A 26 -11.77 -12.28 -5.94
C THR A 26 -11.26 -11.71 -7.25
N VAL A 27 -10.84 -10.45 -7.23
CA VAL A 27 -10.25 -9.77 -8.38
C VAL A 27 -8.81 -9.36 -8.07
N GLN A 28 -7.96 -9.36 -9.10
CA GLN A 28 -6.60 -8.85 -8.96
C GLN A 28 -6.63 -7.32 -8.85
N PHE A 29 -5.71 -6.75 -8.09
CA PHE A 29 -5.50 -5.32 -8.04
C PHE A 29 -5.24 -4.74 -9.45
N GLY A 30 -6.07 -3.78 -9.86
CA GLY A 30 -6.02 -3.16 -11.19
C GLY A 30 -6.72 -3.92 -12.31
N ALA A 31 -7.57 -4.90 -11.99
CA ALA A 31 -8.36 -5.60 -12.99
C ALA A 31 -9.26 -4.61 -13.78
N GLN A 32 -9.18 -4.65 -15.11
CA GLN A 32 -9.91 -3.73 -16.00
C GLN A 32 -11.41 -4.07 -16.16
N SER A 33 -11.81 -5.30 -15.83
CA SER A 33 -13.18 -5.80 -16.06
C SER A 33 -14.16 -5.49 -14.93
N SER A 34 -13.71 -4.84 -13.84
CA SER A 34 -14.52 -4.64 -12.63
C SER A 34 -14.85 -3.16 -12.43
N SER A 35 -16.10 -2.78 -12.66
CA SER A 35 -16.59 -1.40 -12.43
C SER A 35 -16.83 -1.11 -10.95
N LYS A 36 -17.18 -2.13 -10.17
CA LYS A 36 -17.39 -2.07 -8.71
C LYS A 36 -16.51 -3.09 -8.02
N VAL A 37 -15.71 -2.63 -7.08
CA VAL A 37 -14.80 -3.47 -6.30
C VAL A 37 -14.94 -3.06 -4.84
N CYS A 38 -14.90 -4.03 -3.94
CA CYS A 38 -14.65 -3.76 -2.54
C CYS A 38 -13.33 -4.39 -2.11
N TRP A 39 -12.71 -3.85 -1.07
CA TRP A 39 -11.49 -4.40 -0.49
C TRP A 39 -11.67 -4.71 0.99
N LYS A 40 -10.94 -5.72 1.47
CA LYS A 40 -10.84 -6.07 2.89
C LYS A 40 -9.47 -6.63 3.20
N VAL A 41 -9.11 -6.63 4.47
CA VAL A 41 -7.91 -7.34 4.93
C VAL A 41 -8.25 -8.78 5.28
N GLN A 42 -7.38 -9.69 4.87
CA GLN A 42 -7.63 -11.13 4.89
C GLN A 42 -7.74 -11.71 6.31
N GLU A 43 -7.16 -11.06 7.32
CA GLU A 43 -7.24 -11.53 8.71
C GLU A 43 -8.50 -11.04 9.41
N GLU A 44 -9.30 -11.99 9.89
CA GLU A 44 -10.46 -11.73 10.74
C GLU A 44 -10.01 -11.22 12.11
N GLY A 45 -10.45 -10.02 12.49
CA GLY A 45 -10.43 -9.56 13.89
C GLY A 45 -9.76 -8.21 14.17
N GLU A 46 -8.86 -7.73 13.31
CA GLU A 46 -8.30 -6.38 13.47
C GLU A 46 -8.95 -5.37 12.53
N SER A 47 -9.72 -4.46 13.12
CA SER A 47 -10.22 -3.29 12.40
C SER A 47 -9.02 -2.39 12.07
N LEU A 48 -8.65 -2.31 10.79
CA LEU A 48 -7.78 -1.24 10.32
C LEU A 48 -8.48 0.09 10.60
N THR A 49 -7.82 0.95 11.37
CA THR A 49 -8.19 2.36 11.43
C THR A 49 -7.81 3.01 10.10
N ASN A 50 -8.44 4.14 9.76
CA ASN A 50 -8.06 4.96 8.59
C ASN A 50 -8.25 4.29 7.22
N LYS A 51 -9.30 3.48 7.09
CA LYS A 51 -9.66 2.78 5.84
C LYS A 51 -9.92 3.72 4.66
N GLU A 52 -10.36 4.95 4.94
CA GLU A 52 -10.57 5.96 3.91
C GLU A 52 -9.28 6.30 3.16
N ASP A 53 -8.14 6.38 3.85
CA ASP A 53 -6.87 6.74 3.23
C ASP A 53 -6.36 5.63 2.30
N TYR A 54 -6.49 4.37 2.71
CA TYR A 54 -6.23 3.22 1.84
C TYR A 54 -7.20 3.18 0.66
N THR A 55 -8.49 3.42 0.88
CA THR A 55 -9.49 3.43 -0.20
C THR A 55 -9.17 4.51 -1.23
N LYS A 56 -8.82 5.72 -0.78
CA LYS A 56 -8.42 6.83 -1.67
C LYS A 56 -7.20 6.45 -2.50
N LEU A 57 -6.16 5.88 -1.86
CA LEU A 57 -4.99 5.40 -2.57
C LEU A 57 -5.36 4.36 -3.63
N PHE A 58 -5.96 3.24 -3.21
CA PHE A 58 -6.26 2.12 -4.09
C PHE A 58 -7.14 2.53 -5.27
N LYS A 59 -8.09 3.45 -5.04
CA LYS A 59 -8.91 4.03 -6.10
C LYS A 59 -8.09 4.87 -7.08
N GLY A 60 -7.21 5.72 -6.56
CA GLY A 60 -6.32 6.56 -7.37
C GLY A 60 -5.33 5.75 -8.22
N VAL A 61 -4.94 4.57 -7.72
CA VAL A 61 -3.91 3.73 -8.37
C VAL A 61 -4.46 2.55 -9.16
N TRP A 62 -5.79 2.35 -9.16
CA TRP A 62 -6.41 1.18 -9.78
C TRP A 62 -6.13 1.05 -11.28
N GLY A 63 -6.39 2.13 -12.04
CA GLY A 63 -6.18 2.16 -13.49
C GLY A 63 -4.70 2.15 -13.90
N SER A 64 -3.80 2.36 -12.94
CA SER A 64 -2.35 2.42 -13.13
C SER A 64 -1.64 1.38 -12.26
N ALA A 65 -2.25 0.21 -12.05
CA ALA A 65 -1.69 -0.81 -11.14
C ALA A 65 -0.30 -1.32 -11.54
N THR A 66 0.07 -1.20 -12.83
CA THR A 66 1.40 -1.55 -13.34
C THR A 66 2.43 -0.42 -13.18
N GLN A 67 1.99 0.78 -12.81
CA GLN A 67 2.88 1.93 -12.63
C GLN A 67 3.74 1.73 -11.38
N GLU A 68 5.01 2.07 -11.50
CA GLU A 68 5.95 2.06 -10.38
C GLU A 68 5.55 3.10 -9.33
N TRP A 69 5.77 2.77 -8.06
CA TRP A 69 5.44 3.65 -6.95
C TRP A 69 6.68 4.46 -6.56
N SER A 70 6.52 5.78 -6.61
CA SER A 70 7.57 6.75 -6.24
C SER A 70 6.96 7.96 -5.53
N ASP A 71 7.80 8.81 -4.92
CA ASP A 71 7.39 10.01 -4.18
C ASP A 71 6.43 10.92 -4.96
N ASP A 72 6.60 11.07 -6.28
CA ASP A 72 5.79 12.01 -7.06
C ASP A 72 4.45 11.42 -7.53
N THR A 73 4.20 10.16 -7.19
CA THR A 73 3.12 9.41 -7.84
C THR A 73 1.78 9.65 -7.17
N PHE A 74 1.74 9.82 -5.85
CA PHE A 74 0.49 9.78 -5.07
C PHE A 74 0.48 10.79 -3.92
N GLU A 75 -0.05 12.00 -4.13
CA GLU A 75 -0.22 13.09 -3.13
C GLU A 75 0.58 12.95 -1.82
N ASN A 76 -0.02 12.34 -0.79
CA ASN A 76 0.56 12.19 0.55
C ASN A 76 1.23 10.81 0.80
N TRP A 77 1.08 9.86 -0.13
CA TRP A 77 1.72 8.55 -0.06
C TRP A 77 3.09 8.62 -0.72
N LYS A 78 4.13 8.54 0.11
CA LYS A 78 5.52 8.84 -0.25
C LYS A 78 6.44 7.70 0.16
N THR A 79 7.62 7.60 -0.45
CA THR A 79 8.75 6.81 0.08
C THR A 79 9.53 7.58 1.15
N ARG A 80 9.35 8.92 1.23
CA ARG A 80 9.96 9.76 2.26
C ARG A 80 8.98 10.77 2.87
N CYS A 81 9.01 10.92 4.18
CA CYS A 81 8.28 11.98 4.89
C CYS A 81 9.24 12.83 5.73
N THR A 82 9.43 14.09 5.34
CA THR A 82 10.26 15.07 6.03
C THR A 82 9.44 16.08 6.83
N ASN A 83 8.12 16.08 6.67
CA ASN A 83 7.22 17.03 7.31
C ASN A 83 6.67 16.45 8.63
N GLY A 84 6.77 17.21 9.72
CA GLY A 84 6.21 16.86 11.03
C GLY A 84 7.21 16.23 12.01
N THR A 85 6.69 15.70 13.12
CA THR A 85 7.48 15.13 14.23
C THR A 85 7.94 13.69 14.01
N SER A 86 7.30 12.97 13.10
CA SER A 86 7.66 11.60 12.72
C SER A 86 8.25 11.59 11.32
N GLN A 87 9.52 11.98 11.20
CA GLN A 87 10.24 11.94 9.94
C GLN A 87 10.73 10.52 9.66
N TRP A 88 10.53 10.04 8.43
CA TRP A 88 10.98 8.72 8.02
C TRP A 88 11.37 8.67 6.54
N GLU A 89 12.13 7.65 6.17
CA GLU A 89 12.48 7.35 4.79
C GLU A 89 12.56 5.84 4.58
N ILE A 90 11.91 5.34 3.54
CA ILE A 90 12.00 3.94 3.14
C ILE A 90 13.28 3.74 2.33
N TRP A 91 14.24 3.04 2.94
CA TRP A 91 15.52 2.67 2.33
C TRP A 91 15.53 1.25 1.77
N SER A 92 14.44 0.50 1.98
CA SER A 92 14.23 -0.82 1.41
C SER A 92 14.75 -0.89 -0.02
N SER A 93 15.78 -1.70 -0.22
CA SER A 93 16.30 -2.01 -1.54
C SER A 93 15.21 -2.78 -2.28
N GLY A 94 14.40 -2.07 -3.06
CA GLY A 94 13.31 -2.64 -3.88
C GLY A 94 13.77 -3.62 -4.97
N ASN A 95 14.92 -4.27 -4.81
CA ASN A 95 15.59 -5.14 -5.79
C ASN A 95 16.33 -6.33 -5.13
N GLN A 96 15.93 -6.80 -3.95
CA GLN A 96 16.63 -7.92 -3.31
C GLN A 96 15.69 -9.03 -2.82
N SER A 97 14.82 -9.48 -3.72
CA SER A 97 14.25 -10.83 -3.65
C SER A 97 15.11 -11.74 -4.53
N ASP A 98 15.58 -12.86 -3.97
CA ASP A 98 16.50 -13.86 -4.57
C ASP A 98 15.98 -14.59 -5.83
N GLY A 99 15.07 -13.99 -6.59
CA GLY A 99 14.52 -14.54 -7.83
C GLY A 99 14.17 -13.43 -8.82
N GLU A 100 14.53 -13.63 -10.09
CA GLU A 100 14.47 -12.66 -11.20
C GLU A 100 13.07 -12.07 -11.52
N ASN A 101 12.03 -12.37 -10.75
CA ASN A 101 10.63 -12.02 -11.04
C ASN A 101 9.83 -11.49 -9.84
N GLU A 102 10.48 -11.05 -8.76
CA GLU A 102 9.80 -10.50 -7.59
C GLU A 102 10.26 -9.06 -7.31
N LYS A 103 9.30 -8.13 -7.29
CA LYS A 103 9.52 -6.70 -7.05
C LYS A 103 8.60 -6.21 -5.94
N ASP A 104 9.18 -5.58 -4.95
CA ASP A 104 8.46 -4.94 -3.85
C ASP A 104 8.58 -3.42 -3.93
N GLU A 105 7.44 -2.75 -3.84
CA GLU A 105 7.35 -1.29 -3.83
C GLU A 105 6.56 -0.84 -2.61
N TYR A 106 7.02 0.23 -1.94
CA TYR A 106 6.48 0.64 -0.66
C TYR A 106 6.12 2.11 -0.66
N LEU A 107 5.06 2.46 0.07
CA LEU A 107 4.72 3.85 0.37
C LEU A 107 4.28 3.95 1.83
N GLY A 108 4.54 5.10 2.44
CA GLY A 108 3.99 5.50 3.72
C GLY A 108 3.15 6.78 3.58
N LEU A 109 2.12 6.93 4.39
CA LEU A 109 1.26 8.11 4.38
C LEU A 109 1.89 9.22 5.22
N CYS A 110 2.46 10.23 4.55
CA CYS A 110 3.01 11.41 5.17
C CYS A 110 1.90 12.30 5.75
N GLY A 111 2.12 12.85 6.95
CA GLY A 111 1.13 13.70 7.63
C GLY A 111 -0.05 12.97 8.26
N SER A 112 -0.09 11.64 8.23
CA SER A 112 -1.17 10.84 8.85
C SER A 112 -1.21 10.91 10.38
N SER A 113 -0.07 11.19 11.02
CA SER A 113 0.06 11.24 12.47
C SER A 113 1.35 11.94 12.89
N THR A 114 1.32 12.59 14.05
CA THR A 114 2.52 13.09 14.73
C THR A 114 3.31 11.97 15.42
N GLN A 115 2.65 10.85 15.70
CA GLN A 115 3.17 9.66 16.37
C GLN A 115 3.53 8.55 15.37
N SER A 116 4.70 7.94 15.57
CA SER A 116 5.24 6.92 14.67
C SER A 116 4.44 5.62 14.66
N GLU A 117 3.74 5.27 15.74
CA GLU A 117 2.89 4.07 15.82
C GLU A 117 1.63 4.11 14.94
N ASN A 118 1.27 5.28 14.40
CA ASN A 118 0.05 5.44 13.60
C ASN A 118 0.32 5.68 12.11
N VAL A 119 1.59 5.73 11.71
CA VAL A 119 1.94 5.91 10.30
C VAL A 119 1.44 4.72 9.50
N LEU A 120 0.67 4.99 8.45
CA LEU A 120 0.16 3.96 7.55
C LEU A 120 1.19 3.64 6.48
N PHE A 121 1.38 2.36 6.22
CA PHE A 121 2.23 1.86 5.14
C PHE A 121 1.44 0.92 4.23
N VAL A 122 1.89 0.86 2.99
CA VAL A 122 1.39 -0.03 1.95
C VAL A 122 2.57 -0.60 1.16
N LYS A 123 2.48 -1.88 0.81
CA LYS A 123 3.43 -2.64 0.00
C LYS A 123 2.68 -3.17 -1.21
N LYS A 124 3.22 -2.95 -2.41
CA LYS A 124 2.83 -3.62 -3.64
C LYS A 124 3.89 -4.65 -3.97
N GLN A 125 3.53 -5.91 -3.85
CA GLN A 125 4.38 -7.05 -4.18
C GLN A 125 3.95 -7.58 -5.56
N GLU A 126 4.87 -7.57 -6.51
CA GLU A 126 4.66 -8.15 -7.84
C GLU A 126 5.48 -9.43 -7.98
N LYS A 127 4.79 -10.55 -8.25
CA LYS A 127 5.40 -11.87 -8.44
C LYS A 127 4.72 -12.58 -9.59
N ASN A 128 5.48 -12.93 -10.64
CA ASN A 128 4.95 -13.58 -11.84
C ASN A 128 3.74 -12.82 -12.45
N SER A 129 3.82 -11.48 -12.54
CA SER A 129 2.71 -10.59 -12.96
C SER A 129 1.47 -10.57 -12.06
N ASN A 130 1.47 -11.31 -10.95
CA ASN A 130 0.45 -11.18 -9.91
C ASN A 130 0.83 -10.04 -8.96
N ARG A 131 -0.13 -9.19 -8.63
CA ARG A 131 0.06 -8.01 -7.78
C ARG A 131 -0.73 -8.18 -6.50
N THR A 132 0.00 -8.30 -5.41
CA THR A 132 -0.54 -8.39 -4.05
C THR A 132 -0.34 -7.05 -3.37
N ILE A 133 -1.39 -6.55 -2.75
CA ILE A 133 -1.32 -5.36 -1.90
C ILE A 133 -1.27 -5.83 -0.45
N LEU A 134 -0.30 -5.31 0.30
CA LEU A 134 -0.22 -5.51 1.74
C LEU A 134 -0.25 -4.16 2.44
N VAL A 135 -0.79 -4.14 3.65
CA VAL A 135 -0.86 -2.94 4.48
C VAL A 135 -0.27 -3.21 5.85
N CYS A 136 0.31 -2.17 6.45
CA CYS A 136 0.84 -2.24 7.79
C CYS A 136 0.71 -0.87 8.45
N ARG A 137 0.66 -0.85 9.79
CA ARG A 137 0.58 0.38 10.59
C ARG A 137 1.70 0.42 11.61
N GLY A 138 2.31 1.59 11.75
CA GLY A 138 3.32 1.92 12.75
C GLY A 138 4.73 1.66 12.25
N VAL A 139 5.60 2.67 12.34
CA VAL A 139 7.01 2.58 11.90
C VAL A 139 7.70 1.37 12.53
N ASP A 140 7.68 1.29 13.85
CA ASP A 140 8.40 0.26 14.60
C ASP A 140 7.69 -1.11 14.53
N ASN A 141 6.45 -1.17 14.04
CA ASN A 141 5.74 -2.43 13.82
C ASN A 141 6.02 -2.99 12.41
N CYS A 142 6.08 -2.12 11.40
CA CYS A 142 6.22 -2.54 10.01
C CYS A 142 7.67 -2.75 9.58
N TRP A 143 8.62 -2.08 10.25
CA TRP A 143 9.99 -1.95 9.77
C TRP A 143 11.02 -2.31 10.84
N GLN A 144 12.12 -2.88 10.39
CA GLN A 144 13.39 -2.82 11.10
C GLN A 144 14.09 -1.51 10.69
N LEU A 145 14.62 -0.79 11.68
CA LEU A 145 15.32 0.47 11.45
C LEU A 145 16.80 0.21 11.16
N GLU A 146 17.42 1.07 10.36
CA GLU A 146 18.87 1.07 10.21
C GLU A 146 19.53 1.25 11.59
N SER A 147 20.56 0.45 11.87
CA SER A 147 21.33 0.57 13.12
C SER A 147 21.81 2.01 13.35
N GLY A 148 21.47 2.59 14.50
CA GLY A 148 21.80 3.99 14.81
C GLY A 148 20.76 5.03 14.39
N SER A 149 19.66 4.62 13.76
CA SER A 149 18.48 5.48 13.49
C SER A 149 17.44 5.46 14.62
N GLU A 150 17.82 4.95 15.81
CA GLU A 150 16.94 4.78 16.97
C GLU A 150 16.77 6.08 17.78
N ASP A 151 17.67 7.05 17.59
CA ASP A 151 17.62 8.34 18.26
C ASP A 151 16.46 9.20 17.75
N SER A 152 15.50 9.48 18.64
CA SER A 152 14.22 10.15 18.38
C SER A 152 14.25 11.54 17.69
N THR A 153 15.43 12.11 17.44
CA THR A 153 15.60 13.42 16.83
C THR A 153 15.95 13.39 15.34
N SER A 154 16.37 12.25 14.81
CA SER A 154 16.73 12.10 13.40
C SER A 154 15.62 11.42 12.59
N GLN A 155 15.63 11.64 11.29
CA GLN A 155 14.76 10.94 10.35
C GLN A 155 15.01 9.42 10.44
N LYS A 156 13.97 8.65 10.78
CA LYS A 156 14.06 7.18 10.86
C LYS A 156 14.25 6.59 9.47
N LYS A 157 15.30 5.78 9.28
CA LYS A 157 15.49 5.03 8.03
C LYS A 157 14.94 3.62 8.18
N LEU A 158 14.03 3.27 7.28
CA LEU A 158 13.27 2.02 7.29
C LEU A 158 13.95 1.04 6.33
N GLU A 159 14.70 0.08 6.89
CA GLU A 159 15.64 -0.75 6.14
C GLU A 159 14.98 -2.00 5.56
N SER A 160 14.35 -2.80 6.40
CA SER A 160 13.71 -4.06 6.00
C SER A 160 12.31 -4.19 6.60
N ASP A 161 11.41 -4.85 5.89
CA ASP A 161 10.09 -5.14 6.41
C ASP A 161 10.15 -6.19 7.52
N LYS A 162 9.35 -6.00 8.58
CA LYS A 162 9.17 -7.02 9.60
C LYS A 162 8.26 -8.11 9.06
N ALA A 163 8.82 -9.31 8.89
CA ALA A 163 8.07 -10.49 8.50
C ALA A 163 6.81 -10.66 9.37
N ASN A 164 5.70 -11.04 8.75
CA ASN A 164 4.37 -11.24 9.38
C ASN A 164 3.69 -9.99 9.95
N SER A 165 4.27 -8.79 9.82
CA SER A 165 3.61 -7.54 10.27
C SER A 165 2.70 -6.93 9.20
N TRP A 166 2.85 -7.40 7.96
CA TRP A 166 2.12 -6.95 6.78
C TRP A 166 0.93 -7.82 6.50
N LYS A 167 -0.21 -7.19 6.26
CA LYS A 167 -1.48 -7.87 6.08
C LYS A 167 -1.96 -7.77 4.64
N THR A 168 -2.33 -8.91 4.07
CA THR A 168 -2.81 -8.99 2.70
C THR A 168 -4.18 -8.32 2.55
N VAL A 169 -4.29 -7.47 1.54
CA VAL A 169 -5.56 -6.90 1.06
C VAL A 169 -6.12 -7.80 -0.02
N THR A 170 -7.38 -8.18 0.12
CA THR A 170 -8.15 -8.91 -0.89
C THR A 170 -9.16 -7.96 -1.52
N PHE A 171 -9.26 -8.01 -2.85
CA PHE A 171 -10.26 -7.27 -3.62
C PHE A 171 -11.34 -8.24 -4.10
N GLN A 172 -12.59 -7.83 -4.01
CA GLN A 172 -13.75 -8.61 -4.39
C GLN A 172 -14.63 -7.80 -5.32
N GLN A 173 -15.22 -8.45 -6.32
CA GLN A 173 -16.19 -7.79 -7.19
C GLN A 173 -17.41 -7.38 -6.37
N GLY A 174 -17.75 -6.10 -6.42
CA GLY A 174 -18.97 -5.56 -5.81
C GLY A 174 -20.19 -5.93 -6.66
N ASN A 175 -21.31 -6.22 -6.00
CA ASN A 175 -22.62 -6.38 -6.66
C ASN A 175 -23.19 -5.04 -7.14
#